data_AF-A0A0F9XSM8-F1
#
_entry.id   AF-A0A0F9XSM8-F1
#
_cell.length_a   1.000
_cell.length_b   1.000
_cell.length_c   1.000
_cell.angle_alpha   90.00
_cell.angle_beta   90.00
_cell.angle_gamma   90.00
#
_symmetry.space_group_name_H-M   'P 1'
#
loop_
_entity.id
_entity.type
_entity.pdbx_description
1 polymer ?
#
loop_
_entity_poly.entity_id
_entity_poly.type
_entity_poly.pdbx_seq_one_letter_code
_entity_poly.pdbx_strand_id
1 'polypeptide(L)'
;MDVLSLNYQGQGIRDTPNYSQLGGIGTPPAYPAFHGNFSRNMLESSESASALSSRGTFIFPVLEQGDSAPVNDTSGGNSTTFQVSTYELYSADYGSSADKEFRSLDQNPYVAGEFVWTGWDYLGEPTPYNVRRLYSGIVDLAGFPKERFYIYQSHWQPDLRMAHILPHWTWPDRVGKVTPVHVFSSGDEAELFVNGKSQGRQTKELLTYRFRWDKVVYHPGELHVVTYKDGKVWAKDTVQTAGEPARLHLTADRSKITADGLDLSYLSVEVLDHQGRFVPQATNAITFPCLVLASLLLQTMAILQTT
;
A
#
# COMPACT_ATOMS: atom_id res chain seq x y z
N MET A 1 -18.17 24.50 -19.67
CA MET A 1 -18.08 24.39 -18.20
C MET A 1 -16.61 24.51 -17.89
N ASP A 2 -16.23 25.49 -17.07
CA ASP A 2 -14.83 25.70 -16.71
C ASP A 2 -14.43 24.72 -15.60
N VAL A 3 -13.20 24.22 -15.66
CA VAL A 3 -12.64 23.26 -14.69
C VAL A 3 -11.62 23.98 -13.82
N LEU A 4 -11.69 23.76 -12.51
CA LEU A 4 -10.75 24.23 -11.51
C LEU A 4 -10.03 23.03 -10.92
N SER A 5 -8.73 22.94 -11.20
CA SER A 5 -7.89 21.82 -10.80
C SER A 5 -7.07 22.19 -9.55
N LEU A 6 -7.25 21.42 -8.48
CA LEU A 6 -6.53 21.60 -7.22
C LEU A 6 -5.42 20.57 -7.09
N ASN A 7 -4.17 21.04 -7.09
CA ASN A 7 -2.98 20.21 -6.89
C ASN A 7 -2.65 20.17 -5.39
N TYR A 8 -2.79 18.99 -4.75
CA TYR A 8 -2.62 18.69 -3.30
C TYR A 8 -3.41 19.53 -2.29
N GLN A 9 -4.14 20.56 -2.70
CA GLN A 9 -4.76 21.51 -1.79
C GLN A 9 -6.18 21.11 -1.36
N GLY A 10 -6.84 20.22 -2.11
CA GLY A 10 -8.25 19.88 -1.90
C GLY A 10 -8.53 19.35 -0.49
N GLN A 11 -7.75 18.36 -0.09
CA GLN A 11 -7.72 17.70 1.22
C GLN A 11 -6.94 18.44 2.30
N GLY A 12 -6.26 19.54 1.97
CA GLY A 12 -5.42 20.31 2.88
C GLY A 12 -3.99 19.75 3.02
N ILE A 13 -3.05 20.64 3.28
CA ILE A 13 -1.62 20.38 3.37
C ILE A 13 -1.16 20.66 4.80
N ARG A 14 -0.56 19.67 5.47
CA ARG A 14 -0.02 19.77 6.85
C ARG A 14 -1.03 20.30 7.87
N ASP A 15 -2.29 19.93 7.70
CA ASP A 15 -3.45 20.42 8.44
C ASP A 15 -3.89 19.48 9.57
N THR A 16 -3.15 18.39 9.82
CA THR A 16 -3.43 17.44 10.91
C THR A 16 -2.30 17.41 11.95
N PRO A 17 -2.57 16.98 13.20
CA PRO A 17 -1.57 17.00 14.28
C PRO A 17 -0.26 16.26 13.95
N ASN A 18 -0.32 15.20 13.15
CA ASN A 18 0.86 14.41 12.77
C ASN A 18 1.87 15.19 11.90
N TYR A 19 1.45 16.30 11.28
CA TYR A 19 2.29 17.15 10.45
C TYR A 19 2.72 18.44 11.18
N SER A 20 2.30 18.65 12.44
CA SER A 20 2.48 19.93 13.15
C SER A 20 3.94 20.31 13.41
N GLN A 21 4.85 19.34 13.35
CA GLN A 21 6.28 19.56 13.54
C GLN A 21 6.99 20.04 12.26
N LEU A 22 6.32 19.98 11.10
CA LEU A 22 6.89 20.45 9.85
C LEU A 22 6.85 21.97 9.78
N GLY A 23 7.98 22.58 9.43
CA GLY A 23 8.04 24.01 9.12
C GLY A 23 7.41 24.33 7.76
N GLY A 24 6.92 25.56 7.58
CA GLY A 24 6.34 26.05 6.32
C GLY A 24 4.85 26.40 6.44
N ILE A 25 4.20 26.63 5.29
CA ILE A 25 2.78 27.02 5.24
C ILE A 25 1.91 25.77 5.25
N GLY A 26 1.07 25.62 6.26
CA GLY A 26 -0.07 24.70 6.22
C GLY A 26 -1.21 25.32 5.41
N THR A 27 -1.90 24.50 4.63
CA THR A 27 -3.06 24.93 3.82
C THR A 27 -4.30 24.20 4.34
N PRO A 28 -5.35 24.90 4.77
CA PRO A 28 -6.60 24.23 5.15
C PRO A 28 -7.25 23.56 3.92
N PRO A 29 -8.12 22.56 4.11
CA PRO A 29 -8.83 21.91 3.00
C PRO A 29 -9.55 22.91 2.09
N ALA A 30 -9.21 22.88 0.80
CA ALA A 30 -9.60 23.94 -0.14
C ALA A 30 -10.94 23.66 -0.84
N TYR A 31 -11.43 22.42 -0.91
CA TYR A 31 -12.66 22.09 -1.67
C TYR A 31 -13.86 22.98 -1.31
N PRO A 32 -14.23 23.18 -0.02
CA PRO A 32 -15.41 23.99 0.33
C PRO A 32 -15.27 25.46 -0.06
N ALA A 33 -14.07 26.03 0.11
CA ALA A 33 -13.81 27.44 -0.22
C ALA A 33 -13.89 27.68 -1.73
N PHE A 34 -13.32 26.79 -2.53
CA PHE A 34 -13.40 26.88 -3.99
C PHE A 34 -14.83 26.64 -4.50
N HIS A 35 -15.55 25.67 -3.94
CA HIS A 35 -16.94 25.42 -4.33
C HIS A 35 -17.86 26.60 -4.00
N GLY A 36 -17.69 27.22 -2.83
CA GLY A 36 -18.46 28.40 -2.43
C GLY A 36 -18.24 29.60 -3.36
N ASN A 37 -16.98 29.85 -3.76
CA ASN A 37 -16.63 30.99 -4.61
C ASN A 37 -16.88 30.74 -6.11
N PHE A 38 -16.82 29.48 -6.54
CA PHE A 38 -16.89 29.08 -7.95
C PHE A 38 -17.91 27.95 -8.18
N SER A 39 -19.11 28.10 -7.64
CA SER A 39 -20.14 27.05 -7.60
C SER A 39 -20.62 26.52 -8.96
N ARG A 40 -20.31 27.22 -10.07
CA ARG A 40 -20.64 26.77 -11.44
C ARG A 40 -19.51 26.01 -12.12
N ASN A 41 -18.32 26.02 -11.52
CA ASN A 41 -17.14 25.37 -12.06
C ASN A 41 -17.10 23.91 -11.61
N MET A 42 -16.50 23.06 -12.45
CA MET A 42 -16.17 21.70 -12.05
C MET A 42 -14.92 21.77 -11.19
N LEU A 43 -14.90 21.05 -10.07
CA LEU A 43 -13.70 20.90 -9.26
C LEU A 43 -13.11 19.51 -9.46
N GLU A 44 -11.81 19.42 -9.63
CA GLU A 44 -11.08 18.15 -9.62
C GLU A 44 -9.80 18.29 -8.79
N SER A 45 -9.28 17.18 -8.27
CA SER A 45 -7.91 17.12 -7.79
C SER A 45 -6.99 16.59 -8.89
N SER A 46 -6.14 17.47 -9.42
CA SER A 46 -5.22 17.11 -10.51
C SER A 46 -3.99 16.35 -10.06
N GLU A 47 -3.61 16.46 -8.79
CA GLU A 47 -2.68 15.57 -8.10
C GLU A 47 -3.09 15.43 -6.64
N SER A 48 -3.11 14.19 -6.15
CA SER A 48 -3.47 13.85 -4.77
C SER A 48 -2.51 12.83 -4.15
N ALA A 49 -2.66 12.60 -2.85
CA ALA A 49 -1.89 11.69 -2.03
C ALA A 49 -0.39 12.02 -1.97
N SER A 50 0.43 11.53 -2.90
CA SER A 50 1.89 11.40 -2.68
C SER A 50 2.19 10.61 -1.39
N ALA A 51 1.38 9.57 -1.16
CA ALA A 51 1.64 8.54 -0.17
C ALA A 51 2.88 7.75 -0.60
N LEU A 52 3.74 7.37 0.34
CA LEU A 52 5.06 6.78 0.05
C LEU A 52 5.13 5.38 0.65
N SER A 53 5.57 4.37 -0.12
CA SER A 53 5.85 3.03 0.43
C SER A 53 6.82 2.20 -0.41
N SER A 54 7.53 1.32 0.28
CA SER A 54 8.31 0.22 -0.31
C SER A 54 7.54 -1.09 -0.17
N ARG A 55 7.30 -1.79 -1.28
CA ARG A 55 6.55 -3.06 -1.27
C ARG A 55 7.14 -4.06 -0.28
N GLY A 56 6.28 -4.66 0.55
CA GLY A 56 6.66 -5.69 1.52
C GLY A 56 7.41 -5.18 2.75
N THR A 57 7.66 -3.88 2.88
CA THR A 57 8.40 -3.30 4.02
C THR A 57 7.45 -2.81 5.10
N PHE A 58 7.47 -3.41 6.30
CA PHE A 58 6.70 -2.92 7.44
C PHE A 58 7.64 -2.45 8.57
N ILE A 59 7.49 -1.19 8.97
CA ILE A 59 8.34 -0.54 9.97
C ILE A 59 7.51 -0.29 11.23
N PHE A 60 8.13 -0.49 12.40
CA PHE A 60 7.50 -0.30 13.71
C PHE A 60 8.25 0.78 14.49
N PRO A 61 7.55 1.58 15.35
CA PRO A 61 6.13 1.52 15.63
C PRO A 61 5.24 2.01 14.47
N VAL A 62 4.02 1.49 14.38
CA VAL A 62 3.01 1.94 13.41
C VAL A 62 2.32 3.18 13.98
N LEU A 63 1.86 4.07 13.10
CA LEU A 63 1.15 5.28 13.50
C LEU A 63 -0.07 4.94 14.39
N GLU A 64 -0.02 5.34 15.66
CA GLU A 64 -1.06 5.02 16.65
C GLU A 64 -2.34 5.85 16.46
N GLN A 65 -2.20 7.14 16.13
CA GLN A 65 -3.33 8.07 16.01
C GLN A 65 -3.40 8.72 14.63
N GLY A 66 -4.61 8.79 14.09
CA GLY A 66 -4.86 9.25 12.73
C GLY A 66 -4.53 8.19 11.68
N ASP A 67 -4.52 8.64 10.44
CA ASP A 67 -4.43 7.81 9.24
C ASP A 67 -3.41 8.32 8.21
N SER A 68 -2.74 9.43 8.51
CA SER A 68 -1.77 10.09 7.64
C SER A 68 -0.68 10.73 8.50
N ALA A 69 0.58 10.54 8.11
CA ALA A 69 1.75 11.18 8.73
C ALA A 69 2.89 11.36 7.71
N PRO A 70 3.77 12.36 7.87
CA PRO A 70 4.92 12.50 6.99
C PRO A 70 5.95 11.39 7.23
N VAL A 71 6.66 10.99 6.18
CA VAL A 71 7.76 10.02 6.30
C VAL A 71 8.99 10.66 6.95
N ASN A 72 9.51 10.02 8.00
CA ASN A 72 10.82 10.29 8.58
C ASN A 72 11.26 9.09 9.44
N ASP A 73 12.44 9.17 10.07
CA ASP A 73 13.01 8.05 10.86
C ASP A 73 12.22 7.68 12.13
N THR A 74 11.27 8.51 12.55
CA THR A 74 10.35 8.20 13.66
C THR A 74 8.92 7.93 13.19
N SER A 75 8.66 8.04 11.88
CA SER A 75 7.34 7.93 11.27
C SER A 75 7.42 7.21 9.93
N GLY A 76 7.38 5.87 9.98
CA GLY A 76 7.24 5.03 8.79
C GLY A 76 8.42 5.04 7.80
N GLY A 77 9.52 5.72 8.10
CA GLY A 77 10.73 5.76 7.28
C GLY A 77 11.93 5.11 7.98
N ASN A 78 12.92 4.71 7.19
CA ASN A 78 14.24 4.33 7.66
C ASN A 78 15.30 4.86 6.69
N SER A 79 16.00 5.92 7.09
CA SER A 79 17.05 6.57 6.30
C SER A 79 18.33 5.74 6.16
N THR A 80 18.51 4.69 6.96
CA THR A 80 19.65 3.77 6.82
C THR A 80 19.43 2.76 5.71
N THR A 81 18.21 2.20 5.63
CA THR A 81 17.86 1.18 4.64
C THR A 81 17.15 1.74 3.40
N PHE A 82 16.85 3.04 3.41
CA PHE A 82 16.07 3.76 2.40
C PHE A 82 14.75 3.05 2.09
N GLN A 83 14.03 2.65 3.13
CA GLN A 83 12.72 2.03 3.01
C GLN A 83 11.64 2.87 3.67
N VAL A 84 10.45 2.81 3.08
CA VAL A 84 9.24 3.42 3.64
C VAL A 84 8.22 2.32 3.90
N SER A 85 7.52 2.41 5.03
CA SER A 85 6.58 1.40 5.45
C SER A 85 5.34 1.35 4.55
N THR A 86 4.91 0.15 4.22
CA THR A 86 3.72 -0.14 3.42
C THR A 86 2.47 -0.41 4.27
N TYR A 87 2.42 0.11 5.50
CA TYR A 87 1.13 0.24 6.21
C TYR A 87 0.21 1.26 5.53
N GLU A 88 0.69 2.01 4.53
CA GLU A 88 -0.07 2.98 3.74
C GLU A 88 -0.68 4.12 4.58
N LEU A 89 0.08 4.59 5.57
CA LEU A 89 -0.28 5.73 6.44
C LEU A 89 0.68 6.91 6.28
N TYR A 90 1.68 6.77 5.41
CA TYR A 90 2.81 7.69 5.37
C TYR A 90 2.92 8.39 4.01
N SER A 91 3.25 9.67 4.01
CA SER A 91 3.28 10.52 2.82
C SER A 91 4.50 11.42 2.75
N ALA A 92 4.69 12.07 1.61
CA ALA A 92 5.53 13.26 1.52
C ALA A 92 4.99 14.37 2.45
N ASP A 93 5.84 15.34 2.78
CA ASP A 93 5.52 16.45 3.69
C ASP A 93 4.33 17.31 3.24
N TYR A 94 4.05 17.35 1.95
CA TYR A 94 2.93 18.08 1.35
C TYR A 94 1.76 17.18 0.97
N GLY A 95 1.95 15.86 1.09
CA GLY A 95 0.99 14.85 0.68
C GLY A 95 0.08 14.36 1.81
N SER A 96 -0.66 13.29 1.52
CA SER A 96 -1.47 12.55 2.48
C SER A 96 -1.60 11.06 2.11
N SER A 97 -2.14 10.26 3.04
CA SER A 97 -2.51 8.87 2.79
C SER A 97 -3.79 8.77 1.95
N ALA A 98 -4.02 7.60 1.36
CA ALA A 98 -5.26 7.32 0.63
C ALA A 98 -6.50 7.49 1.52
N ASP A 99 -6.45 7.10 2.80
CA ASP A 99 -7.59 7.27 3.73
C ASP A 99 -7.99 8.74 3.89
N LYS A 100 -7.02 9.65 3.96
CA LYS A 100 -7.30 11.08 4.08
C LYS A 100 -7.89 11.64 2.77
N GLU A 101 -7.36 11.23 1.62
CA GLU A 101 -7.93 11.63 0.31
C GLU A 101 -9.37 11.15 0.15
N PHE A 102 -9.63 9.86 0.41
CA PHE A 102 -10.97 9.29 0.32
C PHE A 102 -11.95 9.99 1.26
N ARG A 103 -11.53 10.25 2.51
CA ARG A 103 -12.35 11.03 3.45
C ARG A 103 -12.70 12.39 2.89
N SER A 104 -11.72 13.09 2.33
CA SER A 104 -11.92 14.43 1.80
C SER A 104 -12.87 14.43 0.61
N LEU A 105 -12.72 13.48 -0.31
CA LEU A 105 -13.60 13.35 -1.48
C LEU A 105 -15.03 12.95 -1.09
N ASP A 106 -15.19 11.97 -0.20
CA ASP A 106 -16.52 11.52 0.28
C ASP A 106 -17.28 12.64 1.01
N GLN A 107 -16.56 13.52 1.71
CA GLN A 107 -17.13 14.71 2.36
C GLN A 107 -17.50 15.83 1.37
N ASN A 108 -16.97 15.79 0.14
CA ASN A 108 -17.12 16.83 -0.87
C ASN A 108 -17.58 16.22 -2.22
N PRO A 109 -18.79 15.65 -2.30
CA PRO A 109 -19.26 14.88 -3.47
C PRO A 109 -19.46 15.71 -4.75
N TYR A 110 -19.29 17.04 -4.69
CA TYR A 110 -19.28 17.93 -5.85
C TYR A 110 -17.91 17.99 -6.56
N VAL A 111 -16.88 17.36 -5.99
CA VAL A 111 -15.56 17.20 -6.63
C VAL A 111 -15.63 15.99 -7.56
N ALA A 112 -15.17 16.16 -8.81
CA ALA A 112 -15.27 15.14 -9.85
C ALA A 112 -14.42 13.89 -9.58
N GLY A 113 -13.37 14.01 -8.76
CA GLY A 113 -12.46 12.94 -8.39
C GLY A 113 -11.03 13.42 -8.23
N GLU A 114 -10.10 12.47 -8.32
CA GLU A 114 -8.67 12.70 -8.14
C GLU A 114 -7.82 12.01 -9.20
N PHE A 115 -6.61 12.52 -9.40
CA PHE A 115 -5.51 11.85 -10.08
C PHE A 115 -4.39 11.60 -9.07
N VAL A 116 -4.29 10.35 -8.61
CA VAL A 116 -3.33 9.96 -7.57
C VAL A 116 -1.89 10.07 -8.07
N TRP A 117 -1.01 10.66 -7.26
CA TRP A 117 0.44 10.63 -7.48
C TRP A 117 1.07 9.43 -6.74
N THR A 118 1.44 8.33 -7.41
CA THR A 118 1.24 7.98 -8.84
C THR A 118 0.65 6.58 -9.01
N GLY A 119 0.20 6.26 -10.22
CA GLY A 119 -0.24 4.90 -10.56
C GLY A 119 0.90 3.86 -10.49
N TRP A 120 2.04 4.16 -11.10
CA TRP A 120 3.23 3.31 -11.09
C TRP A 120 4.44 4.10 -10.56
N ASP A 121 5.36 3.40 -9.90
CA ASP A 121 6.68 3.95 -9.63
C ASP A 121 7.38 4.27 -10.97
N TYR A 122 8.21 5.31 -10.97
CA TYR A 122 9.14 5.64 -12.04
C TYR A 122 10.54 5.94 -11.47
N LEU A 123 11.51 6.12 -12.36
CA LEU A 123 12.90 6.43 -11.98
C LEU A 123 13.07 7.93 -11.71
N GLY A 124 13.79 8.27 -10.64
CA GLY A 124 13.98 9.65 -10.20
C GLY A 124 12.98 10.09 -9.12
N GLU A 125 12.96 11.40 -8.86
CA GLU A 125 12.16 12.06 -7.82
C GLU A 125 12.06 11.27 -6.50
N PRO A 126 13.18 10.93 -5.87
CA PRO A 126 13.22 9.83 -4.91
C PRO A 126 12.74 10.21 -3.50
N THR A 127 11.83 11.19 -3.37
CA THR A 127 11.24 11.61 -2.10
C THR A 127 10.83 10.38 -1.27
N PRO A 128 11.38 10.20 -0.04
CA PRO A 128 12.06 11.21 0.78
C PRO A 128 13.60 11.07 0.80
N TYR A 129 14.19 10.14 0.07
CA TYR A 129 15.61 9.77 0.18
C TYR A 129 16.37 9.99 -1.12
N ASN A 130 17.68 10.22 -1.09
CA ASN A 130 18.46 10.39 -2.33
C ASN A 130 18.81 9.04 -2.98
N VAL A 131 17.81 8.35 -3.55
CA VAL A 131 17.94 7.07 -4.27
C VAL A 131 17.53 7.19 -5.75
N ARG A 132 17.49 6.10 -6.51
CA ARG A 132 17.20 6.12 -7.96
C ARG A 132 15.74 5.77 -8.32
N ARG A 133 14.84 5.64 -7.35
CA ARG A 133 13.45 5.23 -7.53
C ARG A 133 12.50 6.10 -6.72
N LEU A 134 11.26 6.22 -7.20
CA LEU A 134 10.13 6.79 -6.48
C LEU A 134 9.53 5.79 -5.47
N TYR A 135 8.78 6.29 -4.49
CA TYR A 135 7.99 5.50 -3.52
C TYR A 135 6.46 5.67 -3.67
N SER A 136 6.01 6.62 -4.47
CA SER A 136 4.61 7.05 -4.61
C SER A 136 3.73 6.18 -5.50
N GLY A 137 4.29 5.25 -6.27
CA GLY A 137 3.52 4.36 -7.12
C GLY A 137 2.62 3.42 -6.33
N ILE A 138 1.36 3.28 -6.75
CA ILE A 138 0.44 2.21 -6.31
C ILE A 138 1.00 0.82 -6.69
N VAL A 139 1.69 0.75 -7.82
CA VAL A 139 2.40 -0.43 -8.35
C VAL A 139 3.90 -0.11 -8.41
N ASP A 140 4.76 -1.08 -8.12
CA ASP A 140 6.21 -0.90 -8.18
C ASP A 140 6.76 -0.91 -9.63
N LEU A 141 8.05 -0.58 -9.81
CA LEU A 141 8.72 -0.55 -11.11
C LEU A 141 8.69 -1.90 -11.87
N ALA A 142 8.56 -3.01 -11.16
CA ALA A 142 8.50 -4.35 -11.73
C ALA A 142 7.07 -4.81 -12.04
N GLY A 143 6.07 -3.97 -11.77
CA GLY A 143 4.66 -4.26 -12.02
C GLY A 143 3.96 -5.02 -10.90
N PHE A 144 4.60 -5.14 -9.74
CA PHE A 144 3.98 -5.77 -8.59
C PHE A 144 3.16 -4.77 -7.79
N PRO A 145 1.88 -5.06 -7.50
CA PRO A 145 1.06 -4.25 -6.62
C PRO A 145 1.71 -4.05 -5.25
N LYS A 146 1.72 -2.82 -4.73
CA LYS A 146 2.00 -2.54 -3.32
C LYS A 146 0.73 -2.73 -2.49
N GLU A 147 0.84 -2.64 -1.17
CA GLU A 147 -0.33 -2.67 -0.29
C GLU A 147 -1.35 -1.58 -0.66
N ARG A 148 -0.86 -0.44 -1.15
CA ARG A 148 -1.69 0.67 -1.67
C ARG A 148 -2.70 0.23 -2.72
N PHE A 149 -2.34 -0.71 -3.60
CA PHE A 149 -3.24 -1.19 -4.63
C PHE A 149 -4.56 -1.72 -4.04
N TYR A 150 -4.46 -2.43 -2.93
CA TYR A 150 -5.59 -3.12 -2.32
C TYR A 150 -6.52 -2.18 -1.54
N ILE A 151 -6.01 -1.09 -0.95
CA ILE A 151 -6.90 -0.08 -0.35
C ILE A 151 -7.70 0.66 -1.43
N TYR A 152 -7.05 1.06 -2.54
CA TYR A 152 -7.76 1.64 -3.69
C TYR A 152 -8.75 0.66 -4.31
N GLN A 153 -8.37 -0.62 -4.49
CA GLN A 153 -9.28 -1.65 -4.98
C GLN A 153 -10.51 -1.80 -4.07
N SER A 154 -10.32 -1.80 -2.74
CA SER A 154 -11.43 -1.94 -1.80
C SER A 154 -12.40 -0.75 -1.82
N HIS A 155 -11.92 0.45 -2.16
CA HIS A 155 -12.73 1.67 -2.19
C HIS A 155 -13.38 1.89 -3.57
N TRP A 156 -12.61 1.77 -4.66
CA TRP A 156 -13.08 2.01 -6.03
C TRP A 156 -13.84 0.82 -6.65
N GLN A 157 -13.71 -0.39 -6.09
CA GLN A 157 -14.50 -1.56 -6.49
C GLN A 157 -15.27 -2.14 -5.30
N PRO A 158 -16.27 -1.43 -4.76
CA PRO A 158 -16.96 -1.82 -3.52
C PRO A 158 -17.76 -3.13 -3.62
N ASP A 159 -18.00 -3.61 -4.84
CA ASP A 159 -18.69 -4.87 -5.13
C ASP A 159 -17.73 -6.05 -5.33
N LEU A 160 -16.43 -5.80 -5.40
CA LEU A 160 -15.42 -6.86 -5.47
C LEU A 160 -15.29 -7.51 -4.08
N ARG A 161 -15.56 -8.82 -4.02
CA ARG A 161 -15.42 -9.61 -2.80
C ARG A 161 -13.95 -9.83 -2.46
N MET A 162 -13.40 -8.94 -1.64
CA MET A 162 -12.00 -8.99 -1.24
C MET A 162 -11.79 -8.75 0.26
N ALA A 163 -10.71 -9.32 0.78
CA ALA A 163 -10.07 -8.97 2.03
C ALA A 163 -8.56 -9.06 1.78
N HIS A 164 -7.79 -8.12 2.33
CA HIS A 164 -6.34 -8.10 2.15
C HIS A 164 -5.67 -7.70 3.47
N ILE A 165 -4.93 -8.63 4.06
CA ILE A 165 -4.24 -8.47 5.34
C ILE A 165 -2.89 -7.77 5.15
N LEU A 166 -2.59 -6.83 6.04
CA LEU A 166 -1.25 -6.31 6.28
C LEU A 166 -0.93 -6.36 7.77
N PRO A 167 0.30 -6.72 8.18
CA PRO A 167 1.44 -7.07 7.33
C PRO A 167 1.49 -8.57 6.95
N HIS A 168 2.58 -9.01 6.31
CA HIS A 168 2.95 -10.43 6.28
C HIS A 168 3.10 -11.00 7.71
N TRP A 169 3.03 -12.32 7.89
CA TRP A 169 3.05 -12.96 9.22
C TRP A 169 4.33 -13.75 9.53
N THR A 170 5.48 -13.20 9.13
CA THR A 170 6.80 -13.83 9.31
C THR A 170 7.74 -12.85 10.01
N TRP A 171 7.81 -12.92 11.34
CA TRP A 171 8.55 -11.95 12.17
C TRP A 171 9.42 -12.63 13.23
N PRO A 172 10.55 -13.26 12.86
CA PRO A 172 11.40 -13.98 13.81
C PRO A 172 11.82 -13.10 15.01
N ASP A 173 12.12 -11.82 14.78
CA ASP A 173 12.57 -10.89 15.82
C ASP A 173 11.44 -10.24 16.65
N ARG A 174 10.18 -10.62 16.38
CA ARG A 174 9.00 -10.03 17.04
C ARG A 174 8.12 -11.03 17.76
N VAL A 175 8.57 -12.27 18.00
CA VAL A 175 7.82 -13.24 18.82
C VAL A 175 7.45 -12.62 20.17
N GLY A 176 6.15 -12.61 20.48
CA GLY A 176 5.62 -12.03 21.72
C GLY A 176 5.53 -10.50 21.74
N LYS A 177 5.85 -9.81 20.64
CA LYS A 177 5.71 -8.35 20.52
C LYS A 177 4.43 -7.97 19.79
N VAL A 178 3.90 -6.79 20.11
CA VAL A 178 2.75 -6.20 19.41
C VAL A 178 3.12 -5.95 17.95
N THR A 179 2.29 -6.42 17.04
CA THR A 179 2.40 -6.27 15.58
C THR A 179 1.00 -5.91 15.07
N PRO A 180 0.70 -4.59 14.89
CA PRO A 180 -0.59 -4.15 14.41
C PRO A 180 -1.01 -4.86 13.11
N VAL A 181 -2.28 -5.23 13.02
CA VAL A 181 -2.85 -5.87 11.83
C VAL A 181 -3.93 -4.97 11.26
N HIS A 182 -3.79 -4.62 9.99
CA HIS A 182 -4.80 -3.90 9.25
C HIS A 182 -5.39 -4.79 8.15
N VAL A 183 -6.62 -4.50 7.74
CA VAL A 183 -7.29 -5.23 6.67
C VAL A 183 -7.99 -4.24 5.74
N PHE A 184 -7.70 -4.35 4.44
CA PHE A 184 -8.43 -3.66 3.39
C PHE A 184 -9.57 -4.55 2.88
N SER A 185 -10.78 -4.01 2.87
CA SER A 185 -11.98 -4.70 2.39
C SER A 185 -13.11 -3.70 2.27
N SER A 186 -14.01 -3.91 1.32
CA SER A 186 -15.27 -3.17 1.20
C SER A 186 -16.36 -3.67 2.17
N GLY A 187 -16.08 -4.71 2.97
CA GLY A 187 -17.02 -5.22 3.98
C GLY A 187 -17.31 -4.20 5.09
N ASP A 188 -18.46 -4.38 5.74
CA ASP A 188 -18.95 -3.55 6.84
C ASP A 188 -18.36 -3.96 8.18
N GLU A 189 -17.98 -5.24 8.32
CA GLU A 189 -17.39 -5.80 9.54
C GLU A 189 -16.26 -6.77 9.20
N ALA A 190 -15.36 -6.99 10.15
CA ALA A 190 -14.30 -7.96 10.02
C ALA A 190 -13.96 -8.59 11.38
N GLU A 191 -13.63 -9.88 11.37
CA GLU A 191 -13.14 -10.60 12.55
C GLU A 191 -11.79 -11.24 12.23
N LEU A 192 -10.80 -10.94 13.07
CA LEU A 192 -9.43 -11.38 12.93
C LEU A 192 -9.14 -12.55 13.87
N PHE A 193 -8.34 -13.52 13.42
CA PHE A 193 -7.96 -14.71 14.18
C PHE A 193 -6.45 -14.91 14.11
N VAL A 194 -5.82 -15.15 15.26
CA VAL A 194 -4.42 -15.61 15.36
C VAL A 194 -4.46 -17.05 15.85
N ASN A 195 -3.96 -17.99 15.04
CA ASN A 195 -3.95 -19.43 15.35
C ASN A 195 -5.33 -19.94 15.79
N GLY A 196 -6.38 -19.53 15.07
CA GLY A 196 -7.78 -19.89 15.36
C GLY A 196 -8.42 -19.15 16.54
N LYS A 197 -7.68 -18.31 17.28
CA LYS A 197 -8.22 -17.50 18.39
C LYS A 197 -8.62 -16.12 17.90
N SER A 198 -9.90 -15.78 18.04
CA SER A 198 -10.44 -14.45 17.71
C SER A 198 -9.71 -13.34 18.47
N GLN A 199 -9.38 -12.27 17.75
CA GLN A 199 -8.84 -11.01 18.27
C GLN A 199 -9.94 -9.93 18.36
N GLY A 200 -11.21 -10.34 18.21
CA GLY A 200 -12.37 -9.47 18.24
C GLY A 200 -12.86 -9.10 16.84
N ARG A 201 -14.19 -8.96 16.73
CA ARG A 201 -14.89 -8.43 15.55
C ARG A 201 -14.98 -6.92 15.64
N GLN A 202 -14.75 -6.23 14.53
CA GLN A 202 -14.89 -4.79 14.38
C GLN A 202 -15.94 -4.47 13.33
N THR A 203 -16.69 -3.40 13.57
CA THR A 203 -17.57 -2.76 12.58
C THR A 203 -16.84 -1.53 12.03
N LYS A 204 -16.90 -1.33 10.73
CA LYS A 204 -16.26 -0.19 10.05
C LYS A 204 -17.01 1.09 10.41
N GLU A 205 -16.28 2.09 10.88
CA GLU A 205 -16.85 3.41 11.19
C GLU A 205 -17.03 4.24 9.92
N LEU A 206 -17.94 5.22 9.97
CA LEU A 206 -18.16 6.15 8.86
C LEU A 206 -16.86 6.89 8.51
N LEU A 207 -16.57 7.05 7.20
CA LEU A 207 -15.35 7.70 6.70
C LEU A 207 -14.03 7.05 7.18
N THR A 208 -14.06 5.72 7.31
CA THR A 208 -12.87 4.87 7.50
C THR A 208 -12.79 3.83 6.37
N TYR A 209 -11.57 3.50 5.94
CA TYR A 209 -11.33 2.74 4.70
C TYR A 209 -10.55 1.44 4.94
N ARG A 210 -10.37 1.07 6.22
CA ARG A 210 -9.64 -0.13 6.67
C ARG A 210 -10.11 -0.56 8.06
N PHE A 211 -9.89 -1.83 8.39
CA PHE A 211 -9.99 -2.33 9.77
C PHE A 211 -8.61 -2.30 10.43
N ARG A 212 -8.54 -2.11 11.76
CA ARG A 212 -7.28 -1.97 12.49
C ARG A 212 -7.33 -2.67 13.85
N TRP A 213 -6.47 -3.65 14.07
CA TRP A 213 -6.17 -4.22 15.39
C TRP A 213 -4.76 -3.82 15.81
N ASP A 214 -4.62 -2.74 16.58
CA ASP A 214 -3.32 -2.18 16.94
C ASP A 214 -2.55 -2.96 18.02
N LYS A 215 -3.19 -3.94 18.67
CA LYS A 215 -2.64 -4.65 19.84
C LYS A 215 -2.44 -6.16 19.64
N VAL A 216 -2.44 -6.63 18.39
CA VAL A 216 -2.24 -8.06 18.10
C VAL A 216 -0.80 -8.45 18.47
N VAL A 217 -0.63 -9.52 19.23
CA VAL A 217 0.70 -10.04 19.59
C VAL A 217 1.10 -11.09 18.57
N TYR A 218 2.31 -10.96 18.03
CA TYR A 218 2.82 -11.91 17.04
C TYR A 218 3.16 -13.25 17.68
N HIS A 219 2.47 -14.29 17.21
CA HIS A 219 2.80 -15.69 17.43
C HIS A 219 2.93 -16.37 16.06
N PRO A 220 4.04 -17.09 15.80
CA PRO A 220 4.18 -17.87 14.57
C PRO A 220 2.98 -18.80 14.34
N GLY A 221 2.61 -18.95 13.08
CA GLY A 221 1.49 -19.77 12.64
C GLY A 221 0.66 -19.06 11.59
N GLU A 222 -0.64 -18.91 11.85
CA GLU A 222 -1.61 -18.38 10.90
C GLU A 222 -2.31 -17.13 11.43
N LEU A 223 -2.44 -16.14 10.56
CA LEU A 223 -3.32 -15.00 10.72
C LEU A 223 -4.41 -15.10 9.65
N HIS A 224 -5.67 -15.10 10.10
CA HIS A 224 -6.83 -15.25 9.24
C HIS A 224 -7.85 -14.15 9.51
N VAL A 225 -8.51 -13.63 8.47
CA VAL A 225 -9.63 -12.71 8.60
C VAL A 225 -10.86 -13.24 7.88
N VAL A 226 -12.02 -12.99 8.48
CA VAL A 226 -13.32 -13.10 7.81
C VAL A 226 -13.96 -11.72 7.80
N THR A 227 -14.27 -11.20 6.62
CA THR A 227 -15.02 -9.95 6.47
C THR A 227 -16.49 -10.25 6.18
N TYR A 228 -17.36 -9.31 6.50
CA TYR A 228 -18.81 -9.44 6.36
C TYR A 228 -19.38 -8.21 5.67
N LYS A 229 -20.44 -8.40 4.87
CA LYS A 229 -21.22 -7.35 4.23
C LYS A 229 -22.70 -7.72 4.38
N ASP A 230 -23.52 -6.79 4.88
CA ASP A 230 -24.93 -7.04 5.20
C ASP A 230 -25.15 -8.29 6.09
N GLY A 231 -24.28 -8.47 7.08
CA GLY A 231 -24.33 -9.60 8.03
C GLY A 231 -23.93 -10.97 7.44
N LYS A 232 -23.52 -11.05 6.18
CA LYS A 232 -23.07 -12.29 5.51
C LYS A 232 -21.57 -12.27 5.28
N VAL A 233 -20.95 -13.45 5.25
CA VAL A 233 -19.51 -13.58 4.91
C VAL A 233 -19.25 -12.98 3.52
N TRP A 234 -18.44 -11.94 3.49
CA TRP A 234 -18.07 -11.21 2.29
C TRP A 234 -16.83 -11.84 1.64
N ALA A 235 -15.70 -11.80 2.32
CA ALA A 235 -14.44 -12.36 1.86
C ALA A 235 -13.62 -12.91 3.02
N LYS A 236 -12.54 -13.61 2.68
CA LYS A 236 -11.58 -14.16 3.64
C LYS A 236 -10.18 -13.95 3.10
N ASP A 237 -9.22 -13.80 4.00
CA ASP A 237 -7.81 -13.77 3.66
C ASP A 237 -6.99 -14.44 4.76
N THR A 238 -5.82 -14.96 4.38
CA THR A 238 -4.94 -15.72 5.26
C THR A 238 -3.48 -15.46 4.91
N VAL A 239 -2.67 -15.11 5.91
CA VAL A 239 -1.21 -15.07 5.81
C VAL A 239 -0.60 -15.99 6.86
N GLN A 240 0.52 -16.63 6.52
CA GLN A 240 1.16 -17.63 7.37
C GLN A 240 2.63 -17.33 7.57
N THR A 241 3.16 -17.73 8.72
CA THR A 241 4.60 -17.66 9.00
C THR A 241 5.35 -18.61 8.09
N ALA A 242 6.14 -18.05 7.17
CA ALA A 242 7.03 -18.80 6.29
C ALA A 242 8.26 -19.31 7.05
N GLY A 243 8.75 -20.47 6.64
CA GLY A 243 10.05 -21.00 7.07
C GLY A 243 11.20 -20.49 6.20
N GLU A 244 12.34 -21.17 6.30
CA GLU A 244 13.52 -20.84 5.52
C GLU A 244 13.28 -20.99 3.99
N PRO A 245 13.87 -20.10 3.17
CA PRO A 245 13.90 -20.24 1.71
C PRO A 245 14.35 -21.63 1.26
N ALA A 246 13.58 -22.26 0.37
CA ALA A 246 13.84 -23.62 -0.10
C ALA A 246 13.76 -23.78 -1.62
N ARG A 247 12.90 -23.02 -2.29
CA ARG A 247 12.63 -23.18 -3.73
C ARG A 247 12.28 -21.86 -4.41
N LEU A 248 12.54 -21.79 -5.71
CA LEU A 248 12.02 -20.76 -6.58
C LEU A 248 10.73 -21.25 -7.24
N HIS A 249 9.74 -20.36 -7.36
CA HIS A 249 8.55 -20.56 -8.17
C HIS A 249 8.49 -19.48 -9.24
N LEU A 250 8.29 -19.88 -10.50
CA LEU A 250 8.27 -18.98 -11.64
C LEU A 250 6.89 -19.03 -12.28
N THR A 251 6.34 -17.85 -12.56
CA THR A 251 5.05 -17.68 -13.23
C THR A 251 5.22 -16.73 -14.39
N ALA A 252 4.86 -17.18 -15.59
CA ALA A 252 4.79 -16.31 -16.77
C ALA A 252 3.42 -15.64 -16.83
N ASP A 253 3.39 -14.33 -17.11
CA ASP A 253 2.15 -13.63 -17.45
C ASP A 253 1.47 -14.27 -18.67
N ARG A 254 2.28 -14.71 -19.64
CA ARG A 254 1.86 -15.35 -20.89
C ARG A 254 2.83 -16.46 -21.26
N SER A 255 2.32 -17.70 -21.37
CA SER A 255 3.13 -18.86 -21.74
C SER A 255 3.40 -18.97 -23.25
N LYS A 256 2.83 -18.07 -24.07
CA LYS A 256 2.99 -18.00 -25.52
C LYS A 256 3.10 -16.54 -25.93
N ILE A 257 4.09 -16.22 -26.75
CA ILE A 257 4.33 -14.89 -27.31
C ILE A 257 4.52 -14.99 -28.83
N THR A 258 4.34 -13.87 -29.50
CA THR A 258 4.60 -13.73 -30.93
C THR A 258 6.11 -13.67 -31.18
N ALA A 259 6.60 -14.42 -32.16
CA ALA A 259 8.02 -14.40 -32.54
C ALA A 259 8.34 -13.23 -33.49
N ASP A 260 7.98 -12.01 -33.11
CA ASP A 260 8.15 -10.78 -33.92
C ASP A 260 9.33 -9.90 -33.46
N GLY A 261 9.99 -10.26 -32.35
CA GLY A 261 11.07 -9.48 -31.74
C GLY A 261 10.63 -8.27 -30.93
N LEU A 262 9.31 -8.08 -30.75
CA LEU A 262 8.70 -6.99 -30.00
C LEU A 262 7.86 -7.49 -28.81
N ASP A 263 7.21 -8.65 -28.94
CA ASP A 263 6.38 -9.22 -27.90
C ASP A 263 7.21 -9.74 -26.72
N LEU A 264 6.75 -9.47 -25.50
CA LEU A 264 7.46 -9.75 -24.26
C LEU A 264 6.60 -10.59 -23.32
N SER A 265 7.20 -11.54 -22.63
CA SER A 265 6.57 -12.15 -21.44
C SER A 265 7.34 -11.73 -20.19
N TYR A 266 6.58 -11.37 -19.16
CA TYR A 266 7.09 -11.08 -17.84
C TYR A 266 7.04 -12.36 -16.99
N LEU A 267 8.21 -12.75 -16.49
CA LEU A 267 8.35 -13.88 -15.56
C LEU A 267 8.46 -13.33 -14.13
N SER A 268 7.43 -13.57 -13.32
CA SER A 268 7.49 -13.34 -11.87
C SER A 268 8.22 -14.50 -11.20
N VAL A 269 9.10 -14.19 -10.24
CA VAL A 269 9.85 -15.19 -9.49
C VAL A 269 9.65 -14.97 -7.99
N GLU A 270 9.20 -16.02 -7.32
CA GLU A 270 8.94 -16.04 -5.89
C GLU A 270 9.92 -16.99 -5.19
N VAL A 271 10.34 -16.61 -3.99
CA VAL A 271 11.07 -17.50 -3.09
C VAL A 271 10.08 -18.10 -2.12
N LEU A 272 9.98 -19.44 -2.12
CA LEU A 272 9.08 -20.17 -1.24
C LEU A 272 9.86 -21.05 -0.27
N ASP A 273 9.25 -21.34 0.87
CA ASP A 273 9.76 -22.32 1.82
C ASP A 273 9.42 -23.77 1.41
N HIS A 274 9.84 -24.74 2.23
CA HIS A 274 9.60 -26.17 1.99
C HIS A 274 8.11 -26.56 1.94
N GLN A 275 7.22 -25.75 2.53
CA GLN A 275 5.78 -25.97 2.53
C GLN A 275 5.08 -25.20 1.40
N GLY A 276 5.83 -24.49 0.56
CA GLY A 276 5.31 -23.71 -0.56
C GLY A 276 4.78 -22.34 -0.18
N ARG A 277 5.11 -21.82 1.01
CA ARG A 277 4.70 -20.48 1.46
C ARG A 277 5.70 -19.43 0.99
N PHE A 278 5.19 -18.28 0.55
CA PHE A 278 6.02 -17.14 0.14
C PHE A 278 6.88 -16.63 1.30
N VAL A 279 8.17 -16.43 1.07
CA VAL A 279 9.11 -15.90 2.07
C VAL A 279 9.24 -14.38 1.87
N PRO A 280 8.56 -13.54 2.68
CA PRO A 280 8.36 -12.12 2.38
C PRO A 280 9.64 -11.27 2.45
N GLN A 281 10.66 -11.76 3.14
CA GLN A 281 11.93 -11.05 3.34
C GLN A 281 13.11 -11.72 2.64
N ALA A 282 12.85 -12.61 1.68
CA ALA A 282 13.91 -13.25 0.92
C ALA A 282 14.72 -12.24 0.09
N THR A 283 16.04 -12.26 0.25
CA THR A 283 17.00 -11.41 -0.48
C THR A 283 17.96 -12.25 -1.34
N ASN A 284 17.59 -13.49 -1.64
CA ASN A 284 18.42 -14.44 -2.38
C ASN A 284 18.84 -13.88 -3.75
N ALA A 285 20.12 -14.04 -4.09
CA ALA A 285 20.58 -13.81 -5.45
C ALA A 285 19.99 -14.88 -6.38
N ILE A 286 19.35 -14.45 -7.48
CA ILE A 286 18.73 -15.33 -8.47
C ILE A 286 19.48 -15.17 -9.80
N THR A 287 19.95 -16.30 -10.33
CA THR A 287 20.68 -16.34 -11.60
C THR A 287 19.83 -17.04 -12.66
N PHE A 288 19.68 -16.40 -13.82
CA PHE A 288 18.99 -16.97 -14.97
C PHE A 288 20.02 -17.39 -16.03
N PRO A 289 20.24 -18.70 -16.26
CA PRO A 289 21.03 -19.15 -17.39
C PRO A 289 20.22 -18.95 -18.68
N CYS A 290 20.76 -18.20 -19.65
CA CYS A 290 20.12 -18.02 -20.96
C CYS A 290 20.56 -19.13 -21.92
N LEU A 291 19.63 -19.96 -22.38
CA LEU A 291 19.81 -20.85 -23.53
C LEU A 291 19.10 -20.22 -24.74
N VAL A 292 19.91 -19.93 -25.77
CA VAL A 292 19.60 -18.99 -26.86
C VAL A 292 18.45 -19.47 -27.75
N LEU A 293 17.31 -18.80 -27.64
CA LEU A 293 16.26 -18.62 -28.67
C LEU A 293 15.47 -17.31 -28.45
N ALA A 294 15.58 -16.70 -27.27
CA ALA A 294 15.06 -15.37 -26.93
C ALA A 294 16.14 -14.58 -26.16
N SER A 295 16.18 -13.26 -26.35
CA SER A 295 17.06 -12.36 -25.59
C SER A 295 16.39 -11.96 -24.28
N LEU A 296 17.09 -12.13 -23.15
CA LEU A 296 16.69 -11.50 -21.89
C LEU A 296 16.96 -10.00 -22.01
N LEU A 297 15.90 -9.20 -22.18
CA LEU A 297 16.04 -7.76 -22.42
C LEU A 297 16.31 -6.96 -21.14
N LEU A 298 15.74 -7.38 -20.01
CA LEU A 298 15.90 -6.67 -18.75
C LEU A 298 15.63 -7.60 -17.56
N GLN A 299 16.42 -7.47 -16.51
CA GLN A 299 16.14 -8.05 -15.20
C GLN A 299 15.79 -6.90 -14.24
N THR A 300 14.51 -6.58 -14.10
CA THR A 300 14.00 -5.77 -12.99
C THR A 300 13.79 -6.68 -11.79
N MET A 301 14.89 -6.96 -11.10
CA MET A 301 14.83 -7.68 -9.85
C MET A 301 14.41 -6.68 -8.76
N ALA A 302 13.22 -6.87 -8.17
CA ALA A 302 12.81 -6.16 -6.97
C ALA A 302 13.61 -6.71 -5.77
N ILE A 303 14.92 -6.46 -5.79
CA ILE A 303 15.83 -6.75 -4.68
C ILE A 303 15.51 -5.72 -3.60
N LEU A 304 14.96 -6.19 -2.47
CA LEU A 304 15.16 -5.52 -1.18
C LEU A 304 16.69 -5.52 -0.97
N GLN A 305 17.31 -4.36 -1.22
CA GLN A 305 18.75 -4.19 -1.15
C GLN A 305 19.30 -4.71 0.18
N THR A 306 20.20 -5.68 0.08
CA THR A 306 21.28 -5.85 1.04
C THR A 306 22.31 -4.75 0.77
N THR A 307 22.58 -3.92 1.78
CA THR A 307 23.90 -3.31 1.99
C THR A 307 24.69 -4.17 2.94
#